data_AF-A0A957LUQ0-F1
#
_entry.id   AF-A0A957LUQ0-F1
#
_cell.length_a   1.000
_cell.length_b   1.000
_cell.length_c   1.000
_cell.angle_alpha   90.00
_cell.angle_beta   90.00
_cell.angle_gamma   90.00
#
_symmetry.space_group_name_H-M   'P 1'
#
loop_
_entity.id
_entity.type
_entity.pdbx_description
1 polymer ?
#
loop_
_entity_poly.entity_id
_entity_poly.type
_entity_poly.pdbx_seq_one_letter_code
_entity_poly.pdbx_strand_id
1 'polypeptide(L)' 'NAEPARRNPDRYDVEVDVDIPSRGGWPNLAGSVVVLLVQSEEFDRQETDAFGKALFENVPADALPGVAIVVEP' A
#
# COMPACT_ATOMS: atom_id res chain seq x y z
N ASN A 1 24.66 13.22 15.94
CA ASN A 1 24.94 12.53 14.68
C ASN A 1 23.91 11.41 14.59
N ALA A 2 22.83 11.60 13.81
CA ALA A 2 21.78 10.59 13.67
C ALA A 2 22.16 9.72 12.48
N GLU A 3 22.50 8.45 12.75
CA GLU A 3 22.75 7.45 11.71
C GLU A 3 21.46 7.29 10.88
N PRO A 4 21.52 7.29 9.53
CA PRO A 4 20.34 6.98 8.74
C PRO A 4 19.92 5.57 9.13
N ALA A 5 18.66 5.42 9.58
CA ALA A 5 18.09 4.12 9.90
C ALA A 5 18.39 3.19 8.71
N ARG A 6 19.26 2.19 8.94
CA ARG A 6 19.59 1.21 7.90
C ARG A 6 18.28 0.56 7.52
N ARG A 7 17.78 0.90 6.34
CA ARG A 7 16.64 0.21 5.72
C ARG A 7 17.02 -1.26 5.75
N ASN A 8 16.27 -2.07 6.48
CA ASN A 8 16.56 -3.49 6.59
C ASN A 8 16.55 -4.04 5.16
N PRO A 9 17.61 -4.70 4.69
CA PRO A 9 17.70 -5.14 3.28
C PRO A 9 16.57 -6.10 2.89
N ASP A 10 15.88 -6.67 3.88
CA ASP A 10 14.73 -7.57 3.74
C ASP A 10 13.37 -6.87 3.94
N ARG A 11 13.30 -5.54 3.89
CA ARG A 11 12.06 -4.77 4.08
C ARG A 11 11.89 -3.74 2.96
N TYR A 12 10.69 -3.73 2.38
CA TYR A 12 10.32 -2.88 1.26
C TYR A 12 9.08 -2.06 1.59
N ASP A 13 8.97 -0.91 0.95
CA ASP A 13 7.78 -0.08 0.98
C ASP A 13 7.00 -0.35 -0.32
N VAL A 14 5.71 -0.65 -0.20
CA VAL A 14 4.81 -0.91 -1.32
C VAL A 14 3.83 0.26 -1.40
N GLU A 15 3.96 1.07 -2.46
CA GLU A 15 3.00 2.13 -2.78
C GLU A 15 2.00 1.61 -3.81
N VAL A 16 0.71 1.82 -3.54
CA VAL A 16 -0.39 1.50 -4.44
C VAL A 16 -1.05 2.80 -4.88
N ASP A 17 -1.15 3.00 -6.18
CA ASP A 17 -1.84 4.13 -6.80
C ASP A 17 -3.19 3.65 -7.35
N VAL A 18 -4.27 4.25 -6.86
CA VAL A 18 -5.65 3.86 -7.17
C VAL A 18 -6.35 5.01 -7.88
N ASP A 19 -6.57 4.83 -9.18
CA ASP A 19 -7.41 5.71 -10.00
C ASP A 19 -8.77 5.03 -10.26
N ILE A 20 -9.84 5.58 -9.67
CA ILE A 20 -11.22 5.11 -9.87
C ILE A 20 -11.97 6.16 -10.71
N PRO A 21 -12.18 5.92 -12.01
CA PRO A 21 -12.76 6.91 -12.92
C PRO A 21 -14.13 7.44 -12.45
N SER A 22 -14.95 6.56 -11.86
CA SER A 22 -16.30 6.90 -11.38
C SER A 22 -16.32 7.85 -10.18
N ARG A 23 -15.21 8.02 -9.45
CA ARG A 23 -15.11 9.00 -8.35
C ARG A 23 -14.77 10.42 -8.86
N GLY A 24 -14.65 10.60 -10.17
CA GLY A 24 -14.41 11.92 -10.78
C GLY A 24 -12.96 12.37 -10.73
N GLY A 25 -12.03 11.46 -10.45
CA GLY A 25 -10.60 11.73 -10.37
C GLY A 25 -10.21 12.55 -9.15
N TRP A 26 -8.97 13.05 -9.16
CA TRP A 26 -8.47 13.94 -8.11
C TRP A 26 -9.39 15.18 -7.94
N PRO A 27 -9.71 15.62 -6.70
CA PRO A 27 -9.22 15.15 -5.39
C PRO A 27 -10.08 14.09 -4.69
N ASN A 28 -11.03 13.47 -5.40
CA ASN A 28 -12.03 12.58 -4.81
C ASN A 28 -11.57 11.10 -4.78
N LEU A 29 -10.27 10.86 -4.90
CA LEU A 29 -9.71 9.50 -4.89
C LEU A 29 -9.50 8.94 -3.48
N ALA A 30 -9.77 9.75 -2.44
CA ALA A 30 -9.63 9.37 -1.03
C ALA A 30 -10.70 8.40 -0.55
N GLY A 31 -10.36 7.58 0.45
CA GLY A 31 -11.31 6.70 1.13
C GLY A 31 -11.70 5.46 0.34
N SER A 32 -10.86 5.02 -0.61
CA SER A 32 -10.91 3.64 -1.09
C SER A 32 -10.09 2.80 -0.14
N VAL A 33 -10.57 1.62 0.22
CA VAL A 33 -9.83 0.71 1.08
C VAL A 33 -8.91 -0.13 0.21
N VAL A 34 -7.63 -0.13 0.51
CA VAL A 34 -6.63 -1.01 -0.09
C VAL A 34 -6.21 -2.03 0.97
N VAL A 35 -6.36 -3.31 0.66
CA VAL A 35 -5.93 -4.41 1.51
C VAL A 35 -4.74 -5.09 0.85
N LEU A 36 -3.63 -5.16 1.59
CA LEU A 36 -2.46 -5.92 1.20
C LEU A 36 -2.58 -7.33 1.79
N LEU A 37 -2.69 -8.32 0.92
CA LEU A 37 -2.69 -9.72 1.28
C LEU A 37 -1.30 -10.30 1.05
N VAL A 38 -0.80 -11.10 2.00
CA VAL A 38 0.42 -11.89 1.87
C VAL A 38 0.04 -13.34 2.02
N GLN A 39 0.33 -14.17 1.01
CA GLN A 39 0.01 -15.61 1.05
C GLN A 39 -1.49 -15.88 1.31
N SER A 40 -2.37 -14.98 0.85
CA SER A 40 -3.83 -14.99 1.06
C SER A 40 -4.31 -14.63 2.47
N GLU A 41 -3.43 -14.17 3.35
CA GLU A 41 -3.79 -13.59 4.66
C GLU A 41 -3.68 -12.07 4.61
N GLU A 42 -4.55 -11.36 5.33
CA GLU A 42 -4.48 -9.91 5.46
C GLU A 42 -3.20 -9.54 6.21
N PHE A 43 -2.31 -8.85 5.50
CA PHE A 43 -1.08 -8.32 6.08
C PHE A 43 -1.34 -6.94 6.68
N ASP A 44 -2.00 -6.06 5.93
CA ASP A 44 -2.30 -4.70 6.35
C ASP A 44 -3.43 -4.10 5.50
N ARG A 45 -4.08 -3.05 6.03
CA ARG A 45 -5.20 -2.37 5.40
C ARG A 45 -5.03 -0.87 5.53
N GLN A 46 -5.09 -0.17 4.40
CA GLN A 46 -4.92 1.28 4.31
C GLN A 46 -6.06 1.93 3.54
N GLU A 47 -6.40 3.17 3.89
CA GLU A 47 -7.30 4.00 3.08
C GLU A 47 -6.48 4.88 2.14
N THR A 48 -6.96 5.05 0.91
CA THR A 48 -6.33 5.96 -0.05
C THR A 48 -6.45 7.41 0.41
N ASP A 49 -5.39 8.17 0.20
CA ASP A 49 -5.41 9.61 0.44
C ASP A 49 -6.13 10.38 -0.70
N ALA A 50 -6.19 11.72 -0.64
CA ALA A 50 -6.81 12.56 -1.66
C ALA A 50 -6.24 12.39 -3.08
N PHE A 51 -5.00 11.90 -3.19
CA PHE A 51 -4.34 11.55 -4.45
C PHE A 51 -4.58 10.11 -4.89
N GLY A 52 -5.32 9.30 -4.12
CA GLY A 52 -5.59 7.90 -4.44
C GLY A 52 -4.45 6.95 -4.04
N LYS A 53 -3.52 7.37 -3.17
CA LYS A 53 -2.37 6.53 -2.81
C LYS A 53 -2.60 5.84 -1.47
N ALA A 54 -2.14 4.60 -1.39
CA ALA A 54 -1.98 3.85 -0.15
C ALA A 54 -0.51 3.39 -0.04
N LEU A 55 0.09 3.59 1.13
CA LEU A 55 1.46 3.19 1.41
C LEU A 55 1.49 2.11 2.48
N PHE A 56 2.12 0.99 2.15
CA PHE A 56 2.41 -0.11 3.06
C PHE A 56 3.91 -0.16 3.32
N GLU A 57 4.31 0.20 4.53
CA GLU A 57 5.72 0.24 4.92
C GLU A 57 6.15 -1.11 5.52
N ASN A 58 7.45 -1.40 5.46
CA ASN A 58 8.06 -2.56 6.13
C ASN A 58 7.53 -3.95 5.68
N VAL A 59 7.11 -4.08 4.42
CA VAL A 59 6.73 -5.38 3.82
C VAL A 59 7.97 -6.29 3.74
N PRO A 60 7.93 -7.52 4.30
CA PRO A 60 9.08 -8.41 4.25
C PRO A 60 9.38 -8.88 2.82
N ALA A 61 10.67 -8.98 2.47
CA ALA A 61 11.13 -9.44 1.16
C ALA A 61 10.55 -10.81 0.77
N ASP A 62 10.49 -11.74 1.73
CA ASP A 62 9.97 -13.09 1.54
C ASP A 62 8.44 -13.12 1.30
N ALA A 63 7.72 -12.07 1.70
CA ALA A 63 6.30 -11.94 1.45
C ALA A 63 5.97 -11.48 0.02
N LEU A 64 6.87 -10.75 -0.65
CA LEU A 64 6.64 -10.16 -1.98
C LEU A 64 6.14 -11.14 -3.06
N PRO A 65 6.66 -12.38 -3.18
CA PRO A 65 6.21 -13.33 -4.19
C PRO A 65 4.73 -13.76 -4.02
N GLY A 66 4.15 -13.56 -2.84
CA GLY A 66 2.77 -13.90 -2.50
C GLY A 66 1.89 -12.69 -2.21
N VAL A 67 2.34 -11.48 -2.58
CA VAL A 67 1.54 -10.26 -2.39
C VAL A 67 0.37 -10.23 -3.37
N ALA A 68 -0.83 -9.99 -2.84
CA ALA A 68 -2.00 -9.61 -3.61
C ALA A 68 -2.56 -8.29 -3.06
N ILE A 69 -3.09 -7.45 -3.94
CA ILE A 69 -3.66 -6.15 -3.58
C ILE A 69 -5.14 -6.20 -3.93
N VAL A 70 -5.98 -5.93 -2.93
CA VAL A 70 -7.43 -5.82 -3.10
C VAL A 70 -7.83 -4.37 -2.89
N VAL A 71 -8.65 -3.83 -3.80
CA VAL A 71 -9.13 -2.45 -3.71
C VAL A 71 -10.66 -2.48 -3.61
N GLU A 72 -11.18 -1.89 -2.54
CA GLU A 72 -12.61 -1.78 -2.26
C GLU A 72 -13.04 -0.29 -2.35
N PRO A 73 -13.99 0.05 -3.25
CA PRO A 73 -14.45 1.41 -3.49
C PRO A 73 -15.57 1.87 -2.54
#